data_AF-X0V9H9-F1
#
_entry.id   AF-X0V9H9-F1
#
_cell.length_a   1.000
_cell.length_b   1.000
_cell.length_c   1.000
_cell.angle_alpha   90.00
_cell.angle_beta   90.00
_cell.angle_gamma   90.00
#
_symmetry.space_group_name_H-M   'P 1'
#
loop_
_entity.id
_entity.type
_entity.pdbx_description
1 polymer ?
#
loop_
_entity_poly.entity_id
_entity_poly.type
_entity_poly.pdbx_seq_one_letter_code
_entity_poly.pdbx_strand_id
1 'polypeptide(L)'
;MTKADLSDRLGYLNARNTLLALLELGVVPIVNENDVVAVDELEGTAFGDNDNLSGMVSNLVDADLLVLLGDVAGLYTADPVKDKSARLIPRVDRIDDGIEYLAGGTRGRGIGGMVTKIQAARLATASGATVVIADGREQDLLLRLAKGESIGTLFPPATTNIESRKRWMLAGLATKGRLVVDKGAVVALREQNRSLLPAGIKAVEGDFKRGDTVDIVSEAGERAACGISNYSSQELAVIKGARSDKIESLLGYGYGDE
;
A
#
# COMPACT_ATOMS: atom_id res chain seq x y z
N MET A 1 -10.37 9.75 5.07
CA MET A 1 -10.43 8.27 5.04
C MET A 1 -10.23 7.77 6.46
N THR A 2 -10.89 6.71 6.92
CA THR A 2 -10.65 6.18 8.29
C THR A 2 -9.74 4.96 8.29
N LYS A 3 -9.07 4.66 9.41
CA LYS A 3 -8.35 3.40 9.58
C LYS A 3 -9.27 2.19 9.43
N ALA A 4 -10.54 2.32 9.82
CA ALA A 4 -11.55 1.29 9.64
C ALA A 4 -11.78 0.98 8.15
N ASP A 5 -11.88 2.01 7.30
CA ASP A 5 -12.05 1.85 5.85
C ASP A 5 -10.86 1.12 5.21
N LEU A 6 -9.65 1.34 5.70
CA LEU A 6 -8.45 0.67 5.22
C LEU A 6 -8.25 -0.73 5.83
N SER A 7 -8.84 -0.99 6.98
CA SER A 7 -8.79 -2.29 7.66
C SER A 7 -9.83 -3.27 7.11
N ASP A 8 -10.95 -2.76 6.56
CA ASP A 8 -11.89 -3.57 5.79
C ASP A 8 -11.42 -3.73 4.35
N ARG A 9 -11.56 -4.95 3.85
CA ARG A 9 -11.02 -5.37 2.56
C ARG A 9 -11.69 -4.67 1.38
N LEU A 10 -12.98 -4.36 1.50
CA LEU A 10 -13.72 -3.65 0.46
C LEU A 10 -13.33 -2.16 0.43
N GLY A 11 -13.22 -1.54 1.60
CA GLY A 11 -12.76 -0.15 1.71
C GLY A 11 -11.33 0.04 1.21
N TYR A 12 -10.42 -0.90 1.50
CA TYR A 12 -9.06 -0.92 0.96
C TYR A 12 -9.04 -0.88 -0.58
N LEU A 13 -9.83 -1.73 -1.25
CA LEU A 13 -9.86 -1.80 -2.71
C LEU A 13 -10.51 -0.57 -3.35
N ASN A 14 -11.59 -0.06 -2.74
CA ASN A 14 -12.23 1.16 -3.23
C ASN A 14 -11.27 2.35 -3.14
N ALA A 15 -10.53 2.48 -2.04
CA ALA A 15 -9.52 3.52 -1.87
C ALA A 15 -8.39 3.38 -2.90
N ARG A 16 -7.88 2.16 -3.10
CA ARG A 16 -6.85 1.87 -4.12
C ARG A 16 -7.30 2.29 -5.51
N ASN A 17 -8.44 1.80 -5.98
CA ASN A 17 -8.92 2.06 -7.34
C ASN A 17 -9.16 3.56 -7.55
N THR A 18 -9.71 4.24 -6.55
CA THR A 18 -9.92 5.70 -6.59
C THR A 18 -8.60 6.46 -6.72
N LEU A 19 -7.62 6.14 -5.87
CA LEU A 19 -6.33 6.84 -5.86
C LEU A 19 -5.55 6.61 -7.16
N LEU A 20 -5.54 5.38 -7.68
CA LEU A 20 -4.87 5.07 -8.95
C LEU A 20 -5.53 5.77 -10.13
N ALA A 21 -6.87 5.77 -10.21
CA ALA A 21 -7.59 6.48 -11.26
C ALA A 21 -7.33 8.00 -11.24
N LEU A 22 -7.25 8.62 -10.05
CA LEU A 22 -6.89 10.03 -9.92
C LEU A 22 -5.47 10.31 -10.43
N LEU A 23 -4.51 9.44 -10.09
CA LEU A 23 -3.13 9.56 -10.55
C LEU A 23 -3.01 9.39 -12.07
N GLU A 24 -3.74 8.45 -12.66
CA GLU A 24 -3.79 8.25 -14.12
C GLU A 24 -4.35 9.49 -14.86
N LEU A 25 -5.25 10.23 -14.23
CA LEU A 25 -5.79 11.49 -14.74
C LEU A 25 -4.87 12.70 -14.51
N GLY A 26 -3.69 12.50 -13.89
CA GLY A 26 -2.75 13.58 -13.56
C GLY A 26 -3.19 14.45 -12.39
N VAL A 27 -4.16 14.02 -11.58
CA VAL A 27 -4.58 14.70 -10.36
C VAL A 27 -3.60 14.39 -9.23
N VAL A 28 -3.36 15.36 -8.33
CA VAL A 28 -2.60 15.16 -7.09
C VAL A 28 -3.59 14.90 -5.94
N PRO A 29 -3.73 13.65 -5.45
CA PRO A 29 -4.66 13.34 -4.37
C PRO A 29 -4.17 13.93 -3.05
N ILE A 30 -5.06 14.56 -2.29
CA ILE A 30 -4.81 15.01 -0.92
C ILE A 30 -5.60 14.10 0.02
N VAL A 31 -4.88 13.33 0.83
CA VAL A 31 -5.47 12.34 1.75
C VAL A 31 -5.25 12.80 3.18
N ASN A 32 -6.31 12.77 3.98
CA ASN A 32 -6.25 12.98 5.42
C ASN A 32 -7.09 11.93 6.14
N GLU A 33 -6.79 11.71 7.42
CA GLU A 33 -7.69 10.99 8.32
C GLU A 33 -9.03 11.75 8.42
N ASN A 34 -10.16 11.03 8.49
CA ASN A 34 -11.48 11.66 8.58
C ASN A 34 -11.88 11.78 10.06
N ASP A 35 -11.45 12.88 10.67
CA ASP A 35 -11.56 13.17 12.11
C ASP A 35 -13.01 13.40 12.59
N VAL A 36 -14.01 13.40 11.69
CA VAL A 36 -15.42 13.69 12.04
C VAL A 36 -16.21 12.45 12.50
N VAL A 37 -15.68 11.23 12.30
CA VAL A 37 -16.40 9.96 12.56
C VAL A 37 -15.81 9.14 13.72
N ALA A 38 -14.67 9.55 14.27
CA ALA A 38 -14.05 8.87 15.41
C ALA A 38 -14.61 9.44 16.73
N VAL A 39 -15.51 8.69 17.35
CA VAL A 39 -16.11 9.01 18.66
C VAL A 39 -15.05 9.12 19.78
N ASP A 40 -13.84 8.61 19.52
CA ASP A 40 -12.72 8.50 20.47
C ASP A 40 -11.96 9.83 20.69
N GLU A 41 -12.19 10.87 19.89
CA GLU A 41 -11.47 12.15 20.03
C GLU A 41 -12.05 13.09 21.10
N LEU A 42 -13.28 12.84 21.59
CA LEU A 42 -13.88 13.62 22.67
C LEU A 42 -13.11 13.50 24.00
N GLU A 43 -12.19 12.53 24.12
CA GLU A 43 -11.36 12.31 25.32
C GLU A 43 -9.91 12.87 25.20
N GLY A 44 -9.58 13.60 24.12
CA GLY A 44 -8.36 14.43 24.06
C GLY A 44 -7.02 13.69 24.06
N THR A 45 -6.98 12.40 23.69
CA THR A 45 -5.74 11.58 23.74
C THR A 45 -5.30 10.98 22.40
N ALA A 46 -6.08 11.09 21.33
CA ALA A 46 -5.72 10.57 20.02
C ALA A 46 -5.71 11.69 18.98
N PHE A 47 -4.54 12.23 18.67
CA PHE A 47 -4.34 12.98 17.43
C PHE A 47 -4.22 11.99 16.28
N GLY A 48 -4.91 12.23 15.16
CA GLY A 48 -4.85 11.42 13.93
C GLY A 48 -3.42 11.06 13.53
N ASP A 49 -3.19 9.80 13.19
CA ASP A 49 -1.86 9.23 12.95
C ASP A 49 -1.58 9.18 11.45
N ASN A 50 -1.37 10.37 10.89
CA ASN A 50 -1.09 10.56 9.47
C ASN A 50 0.22 9.89 9.02
N ASP A 51 1.16 9.60 9.94
CA ASP A 51 2.37 8.83 9.60
C ASP A 51 1.96 7.42 9.16
N ASN A 52 1.20 6.70 9.99
CA ASN A 52 0.74 5.35 9.65
C ASN A 52 -0.23 5.34 8.45
N LEU A 53 -1.10 6.35 8.33
CA LEU A 53 -1.95 6.55 7.16
C LEU A 53 -1.11 6.67 5.88
N SER A 54 -0.04 7.47 5.90
CA SER A 54 0.85 7.64 4.75
C SER A 54 1.56 6.35 4.36
N GLY A 55 1.94 5.52 5.35
CA GLY A 55 2.46 4.17 5.12
C GLY A 55 1.44 3.29 4.40
N MET A 56 0.17 3.31 4.82
CA MET A 56 -0.90 2.55 4.16
C MET A 56 -1.19 3.07 2.76
N VAL A 57 -1.25 4.39 2.56
CA VAL A 57 -1.45 5.01 1.24
C VAL A 57 -0.30 4.66 0.29
N SER A 58 0.95 4.69 0.77
CA SER A 58 2.11 4.30 -0.02
C SER A 58 2.01 2.87 -0.54
N ASN A 59 1.45 1.97 0.28
CA ASN A 59 1.19 0.58 -0.10
C ASN A 59 0.03 0.49 -1.11
N LEU A 60 -1.07 1.22 -0.90
CA LEU A 60 -2.23 1.22 -1.79
C LEU A 60 -1.87 1.58 -3.23
N VAL A 61 -1.03 2.60 -3.39
CA VAL A 61 -0.65 3.14 -4.72
C VAL A 61 0.65 2.53 -5.25
N ASP A 62 1.18 1.49 -4.59
CA ASP A 62 2.44 0.83 -4.96
C ASP A 62 3.61 1.84 -5.11
N ALA A 63 3.70 2.80 -4.18
CA ALA A 63 4.65 3.91 -4.26
C ALA A 63 6.12 3.45 -4.28
N ASP A 64 6.95 4.15 -5.07
CA ASP A 64 8.41 3.95 -5.08
C ASP A 64 9.10 4.62 -3.89
N LEU A 65 8.55 5.75 -3.43
CA LEU A 65 9.11 6.60 -2.39
C LEU A 65 8.01 7.16 -1.49
N LEU A 66 8.19 7.03 -0.17
CA LEU A 66 7.46 7.74 0.87
C LEU A 66 8.40 8.72 1.58
N VAL A 67 8.03 10.00 1.65
CA VAL A 67 8.80 11.02 2.36
C VAL A 67 8.00 11.50 3.57
N LEU A 68 8.53 11.27 4.77
CA LEU A 68 7.96 11.69 6.04
C LEU A 68 8.66 12.97 6.50
N LEU A 69 7.98 14.11 6.31
CA LEU A 69 8.49 15.43 6.69
C LEU A 69 8.05 15.78 8.11
N GLY A 70 9.01 16.02 8.99
CA GLY A 70 8.77 16.37 10.39
C GLY A 70 9.56 17.58 10.86
N ASP A 71 9.66 17.76 12.16
CA ASP A 71 10.43 18.80 12.86
C ASP A 71 11.84 18.34 13.27
N VAL A 72 12.23 17.13 12.86
CA VAL A 72 13.54 16.53 13.10
C VAL A 72 14.19 16.13 11.78
N ALA A 73 15.51 16.24 11.71
CA ALA A 73 16.27 15.93 10.50
C ALA A 73 16.25 14.44 10.11
N GLY A 74 15.84 13.55 11.02
CA GLY A 74 15.76 12.11 10.79
C GLY A 74 15.90 11.32 12.10
N LEU A 75 16.35 10.07 12.00
CA LEU A 75 16.65 9.21 13.13
C LEU A 75 18.07 9.49 13.65
N TYR A 76 18.22 9.60 14.97
CA TYR A 76 19.51 9.83 15.61
C TYR A 76 19.95 8.63 16.45
N THR A 77 21.26 8.53 16.72
CA THR A 77 21.85 7.53 17.62
C THR A 77 21.43 7.70 19.08
N ALA A 78 20.94 8.88 19.46
CA ALA A 78 20.39 9.24 20.76
C ALA A 78 19.52 10.50 20.61
N ASP A 79 18.78 10.90 21.64
CA ASP A 79 18.01 12.16 21.64
C ASP A 79 18.97 13.37 21.52
N PRO A 80 18.99 14.12 20.40
CA PRO A 80 19.94 15.20 20.17
C PRO A 80 19.71 16.41 21.07
N VAL A 81 18.55 16.51 21.72
CA VAL A 81 18.27 17.56 22.72
C VAL A 81 18.97 17.25 24.05
N LYS A 82 19.12 15.95 24.38
CA LYS A 82 19.71 15.49 25.65
C LYS A 82 21.18 15.13 25.53
N ASP A 83 21.57 14.57 24.39
CA ASP A 83 22.91 14.10 24.12
C ASP A 83 23.53 14.87 22.95
N LYS A 84 24.50 15.73 23.24
CA LYS A 84 25.22 16.51 22.24
C LYS A 84 26.10 15.66 21.33
N SER A 85 26.36 14.40 21.69
CA SER A 85 27.09 13.45 20.87
C SER A 85 26.20 12.69 19.88
N ALA A 86 24.87 12.88 19.96
CA ALA A 86 23.92 12.26 19.05
C ALA A 86 24.24 12.60 17.59
N ARG A 87 24.27 11.58 16.74
CA ARG A 87 24.52 11.73 15.30
C ARG A 87 23.31 11.29 14.52
N LEU A 88 23.04 12.01 13.43
CA LEU A 88 22.03 11.60 12.45
C LEU A 88 22.48 10.27 11.82
N ILE A 89 21.56 9.33 11.74
CA ILE A 89 21.75 8.07 11.03
C ILE A 89 21.34 8.31 9.58
N PRO A 90 22.26 8.29 8.59
CA PRO A 90 21.92 8.62 7.21
C PRO A 90 21.12 7.51 6.52
N ARG A 91 21.29 6.26 6.97
CA ARG A 91 20.67 5.08 6.35
C ARG A 91 20.43 3.98 7.37
N VAL A 92 19.27 3.33 7.28
CA VAL A 92 18.88 2.17 8.08
C VAL A 92 18.45 1.06 7.13
N ASP A 93 19.32 0.06 6.90
CA ASP A 93 19.02 -1.03 5.96
C ASP A 93 17.92 -1.98 6.44
N ARG A 94 17.74 -2.09 7.77
CA ARG A 94 16.71 -2.95 8.37
C ARG A 94 16.19 -2.33 9.66
N ILE A 95 14.87 -2.31 9.80
CA ILE A 95 14.20 -1.88 11.04
C ILE A 95 14.09 -3.09 11.96
N ASP A 96 14.99 -3.18 12.93
CA ASP A 96 14.98 -4.19 14.00
C ASP A 96 14.67 -3.56 15.37
N ASP A 97 14.63 -4.39 16.41
CA ASP A 97 14.30 -3.97 17.78
C ASP A 97 15.25 -2.86 18.28
N GLY A 98 16.48 -2.80 17.77
CA GLY A 98 17.43 -1.73 18.10
C GLY A 98 17.00 -0.38 17.53
N ILE A 99 16.56 -0.35 16.27
CA ILE A 99 16.01 0.86 15.63
C ILE A 99 14.72 1.31 16.33
N GLU A 100 13.84 0.37 16.69
CA GLU A 100 12.62 0.70 17.44
C GLU A 100 12.92 1.24 18.84
N TYR A 101 13.93 0.68 19.50
CA TYR A 101 14.40 1.20 20.79
C TYR A 101 14.93 2.64 20.67
N LEU A 102 15.72 2.93 19.63
CA LEU A 102 16.20 4.29 19.35
C LEU A 102 15.05 5.28 19.15
N ALA A 103 13.96 4.86 18.50
CA ALA A 103 12.77 5.67 18.29
C ALA A 103 11.96 5.92 19.59
N GLY A 104 11.90 4.92 20.48
CA GLY A 104 11.14 4.96 21.73
C GLY A 104 11.81 5.68 22.91
N GLY A 105 13.13 5.94 22.84
CA GLY A 105 13.91 6.56 23.92
C GLY A 105 13.56 8.03 24.25
N THR A 106 12.79 8.69 23.40
CA THR A 106 12.42 10.12 23.52
C THR A 106 11.29 10.35 24.54
N ARG A 107 11.58 10.18 25.84
CA ARG A 107 10.68 10.64 26.92
C ARG A 107 10.76 12.17 27.05
N GLY A 108 9.90 12.89 26.33
CA GLY A 108 9.69 14.33 26.48
C GLY A 108 8.70 14.84 25.42
N ARG A 109 7.55 15.40 25.87
CA ARG A 109 6.47 16.17 25.19
C ARG A 109 6.07 15.97 23.70
N GLY A 110 6.76 15.15 22.92
CA GLY A 110 6.43 14.69 21.56
C GLY A 110 6.43 13.15 21.49
N ILE A 111 5.89 12.52 22.54
CA ILE A 111 5.80 11.07 22.73
C ILE A 111 4.90 10.51 21.63
N GLY A 112 5.50 10.10 20.50
CA GLY A 112 4.77 9.48 19.39
C GLY A 112 5.45 9.70 18.05
N GLY A 113 5.97 10.91 17.80
CA GLY A 113 6.31 11.33 16.42
C GLY A 113 7.36 10.49 15.70
N MET A 114 8.43 10.05 16.38
CA MET A 114 9.44 9.18 15.74
C MET A 114 9.01 7.71 15.75
N VAL A 115 8.30 7.27 16.78
CA VAL A 115 7.78 5.89 16.86
C VAL A 115 6.81 5.61 15.71
N THR A 116 5.86 6.52 15.48
CA THR A 116 4.88 6.42 14.38
C THR A 116 5.57 6.50 13.01
N LYS A 117 6.62 7.32 12.85
CA LYS A 117 7.41 7.36 11.60
C LYS A 117 8.16 6.07 11.34
N ILE A 118 8.73 5.44 12.36
CA ILE A 118 9.40 4.14 12.22
C ILE A 118 8.38 3.02 11.93
N GLN A 119 7.19 3.06 12.52
CA GLN A 119 6.09 2.15 12.18
C GLN A 119 5.63 2.30 10.73
N ALA A 120 5.41 3.54 10.29
CA ALA A 120 5.09 3.86 8.90
C ALA A 120 6.20 3.41 7.94
N ALA A 121 7.46 3.66 8.30
CA ALA A 121 8.62 3.23 7.53
C ALA A 121 8.69 1.70 7.42
N ARG A 122 8.41 0.97 8.50
CA ARG A 122 8.34 -0.50 8.52
C ARG A 122 7.26 -1.01 7.56
N LEU A 123 6.07 -0.41 7.61
CA LEU A 123 4.97 -0.78 6.72
C LEU A 123 5.33 -0.53 5.24
N ALA A 124 5.79 0.67 4.93
CA ALA A 124 6.10 1.08 3.56
C ALA A 124 7.29 0.29 2.97
N THR A 125 8.37 0.07 3.74
CA THR A 125 9.54 -0.70 3.28
C THR A 125 9.25 -2.19 3.12
N ALA A 126 8.39 -2.77 3.96
CA ALA A 126 7.90 -4.15 3.77
C ALA A 126 7.10 -4.28 2.48
N SER A 127 6.26 -3.27 2.22
CA SER A 127 5.58 -3.05 0.97
C SER A 127 6.46 -2.42 -0.09
N GLY A 128 7.79 -2.60 -0.07
CA GLY A 128 8.72 -2.33 -1.17
C GLY A 128 9.00 -0.85 -1.52
N ALA A 129 8.47 0.11 -0.77
CA ALA A 129 8.76 1.52 -0.98
C ALA A 129 10.08 1.90 -0.30
N THR A 130 10.83 2.83 -0.88
CA THR A 130 11.90 3.54 -0.16
C THR A 130 11.25 4.56 0.77
N VAL A 131 11.78 4.74 1.97
CA VAL A 131 11.26 5.74 2.92
C VAL A 131 12.37 6.71 3.28
N VAL A 132 12.04 8.00 3.35
CA VAL A 132 12.94 9.05 3.83
C VAL A 132 12.25 9.80 4.97
N ILE A 133 12.91 9.90 6.13
CA ILE A 133 12.50 10.79 7.21
C ILE A 133 13.43 12.00 7.20
N ALA A 134 12.86 13.20 7.14
CA ALA A 134 13.64 14.43 7.09
C ALA A 134 12.92 15.65 7.68
N ASP A 135 13.66 16.74 7.89
CA ASP A 135 13.12 18.00 8.39
C ASP A 135 12.36 18.72 7.26
N GLY A 136 11.08 18.97 7.48
CA GLY A 136 10.21 19.65 6.51
C GLY A 136 10.57 21.11 6.26
N ARG A 137 11.47 21.70 7.05
CA ARG A 137 11.96 23.09 6.89
C ARG A 137 13.16 23.20 5.95
N GLU A 138 13.75 22.07 5.54
CA GLU A 138 14.84 22.04 4.58
C GLU A 138 14.41 22.59 3.22
N GLN A 139 15.16 23.56 2.70
CA GLN A 139 14.85 24.20 1.42
C GLN A 139 14.99 23.21 0.26
N ASP A 140 14.00 23.26 -0.64
CA ASP A 140 13.92 22.46 -1.86
C ASP A 140 14.12 20.94 -1.66
N LEU A 141 13.81 20.44 -0.45
CA LEU A 141 14.13 19.08 -0.06
C LEU A 141 13.60 18.03 -1.06
N LEU A 142 12.34 18.14 -1.49
CA LEU A 142 11.77 17.18 -2.44
C LEU A 142 12.46 17.22 -3.81
N LEU A 143 12.84 18.41 -4.28
CA LEU A 143 13.58 18.58 -5.54
C LEU A 143 15.00 18.04 -5.43
N ARG A 144 15.64 18.20 -4.28
CA ARG A 144 16.99 17.70 -3.99
C ARG A 144 17.00 16.17 -3.87
N LEU A 145 16.03 15.59 -3.16
CA LEU A 145 15.82 14.15 -3.12
C LEU A 145 15.58 13.56 -4.52
N ALA A 146 14.75 14.23 -5.34
CA ALA A 146 14.51 13.80 -6.72
C ALA A 146 15.76 13.83 -7.62
N LYS A 147 16.78 14.65 -7.27
CA LYS A 147 18.10 14.68 -7.92
C LYS A 147 19.09 13.65 -7.37
N GLY A 148 18.69 12.85 -6.38
CA GLY A 148 19.52 11.83 -5.74
C GLY A 148 20.38 12.34 -4.59
N GLU A 149 20.12 13.54 -4.06
CA GLU A 149 20.80 14.02 -2.86
C GLU A 149 20.36 13.19 -1.63
N SER A 150 21.31 12.79 -0.79
CA SER A 150 21.02 12.06 0.45
C SER A 150 20.71 13.03 1.58
N ILE A 151 19.43 13.17 1.94
CA ILE A 151 18.94 14.06 3.00
C ILE A 151 18.17 13.26 4.04
N GLY A 152 18.44 13.53 5.32
CA GLY A 152 17.80 12.88 6.44
C GLY A 152 18.21 11.41 6.61
N THR A 153 17.26 10.56 7.00
CA THR A 153 17.46 9.11 7.16
C THR A 153 16.71 8.34 6.09
N LEU A 154 17.44 7.54 5.31
CA LEU A 154 16.89 6.68 4.27
C LEU A 154 16.69 5.24 4.77
N PHE A 155 15.52 4.68 4.49
CA PHE A 155 15.19 3.28 4.72
C PHE A 155 14.90 2.64 3.36
N PRO A 156 15.76 1.72 2.88
CA PRO A 156 15.55 1.05 1.61
C PRO A 156 14.39 0.03 1.72
N PRO A 157 13.80 -0.37 0.57
CA PRO A 157 12.85 -1.47 0.52
C PRO A 157 13.42 -2.73 1.18
N ALA A 158 12.64 -3.37 2.06
CA ALA A 158 13.04 -4.63 2.70
C ALA A 158 12.98 -5.81 1.72
N THR A 159 12.24 -5.67 0.62
CA THR A 159 12.13 -6.69 -0.43
C THR A 159 12.36 -6.05 -1.80
N THR A 160 13.16 -6.70 -2.64
CA THR A 160 13.47 -6.24 -4.01
C THR A 160 12.57 -6.87 -5.08
N ASN A 161 11.73 -7.84 -4.72
CA ASN A 161 10.92 -8.58 -5.67
C ASN A 161 9.45 -8.16 -5.57
N ILE A 162 8.97 -7.43 -6.58
CA ILE A 162 7.54 -7.15 -6.80
C ILE A 162 6.69 -8.44 -6.69
N GLU A 163 7.25 -9.58 -7.11
CA GLU A 163 6.60 -10.88 -6.94
C GLU A 163 6.45 -11.29 -5.48
N SER A 164 7.44 -11.04 -4.62
CA SER A 164 7.38 -11.30 -3.17
C SER A 164 6.40 -10.36 -2.47
N ARG A 165 6.25 -9.13 -2.98
CA ARG A 165 5.29 -8.10 -2.54
C ARG A 165 3.85 -8.58 -2.77
N LYS A 166 3.54 -9.02 -3.99
CA LYS A 166 2.29 -9.72 -4.32
C LYS A 166 2.17 -11.02 -3.53
N ARG A 167 3.24 -11.82 -3.41
CA ARG A 167 3.23 -13.09 -2.65
C ARG A 167 2.97 -12.89 -1.16
N TRP A 168 3.49 -11.87 -0.49
CA TRP A 168 3.24 -11.67 0.94
C TRP A 168 1.80 -11.25 1.22
N MET A 169 1.22 -10.40 0.37
CA MET A 169 -0.22 -10.09 0.41
C MET A 169 -1.09 -11.34 0.12
N LEU A 170 -0.64 -12.24 -0.75
CA LEU A 170 -1.41 -13.39 -1.22
C LEU A 170 -1.14 -14.71 -0.44
N ALA A 171 0.02 -14.85 0.22
CA ALA A 171 0.48 -16.11 0.84
C ALA A 171 -0.10 -16.35 2.24
N GLY A 172 -0.68 -15.33 2.88
CA GLY A 172 -1.41 -15.48 4.15
C GLY A 172 -2.89 -15.83 3.98
N LEU A 173 -3.42 -15.84 2.75
CA LEU A 173 -4.85 -15.95 2.50
C LEU A 173 -5.19 -17.28 1.84
N ALA A 174 -6.02 -18.08 2.51
CA ALA A 174 -6.65 -19.24 1.90
C ALA A 174 -7.42 -18.77 0.65
N THR A 175 -7.06 -19.30 -0.51
CA THR A 175 -7.73 -19.02 -1.79
C THR A 175 -9.15 -19.57 -1.71
N LYS A 176 -10.16 -18.72 -1.85
CA LYS A 176 -11.57 -19.14 -1.74
C LYS A 176 -12.16 -19.64 -3.06
N GLY A 177 -11.43 -19.46 -4.17
CA GLY A 177 -11.84 -19.92 -5.48
C GLY A 177 -10.74 -19.84 -6.53
N ARG A 178 -11.07 -20.26 -7.74
CA ARG A 178 -10.18 -20.21 -8.91
C ARG A 178 -10.89 -19.70 -10.16
N LEU A 179 -10.15 -19.00 -11.00
CA LEU A 179 -10.55 -18.53 -12.32
C LEU A 179 -9.76 -19.30 -13.38
N VAL A 180 -10.47 -19.94 -14.30
CA VAL A 180 -9.85 -20.55 -15.48
C VAL A 180 -9.81 -19.52 -16.59
N VAL A 181 -8.64 -19.25 -17.13
CA VAL A 181 -8.41 -18.20 -18.14
C VAL A 181 -7.81 -18.75 -19.42
N ASP A 182 -8.05 -18.05 -20.53
CA ASP A 182 -7.48 -18.43 -21.82
C ASP A 182 -5.99 -18.13 -21.94
N LYS A 183 -5.40 -18.64 -23.03
CA LYS A 183 -3.98 -18.48 -23.31
C LYS A 183 -3.56 -17.00 -23.43
N GLY A 184 -4.42 -16.14 -23.98
CA GLY A 184 -4.12 -14.71 -24.13
C GLY A 184 -4.01 -14.02 -22.77
N ALA A 185 -4.94 -14.33 -21.86
CA ALA A 185 -4.92 -13.86 -20.48
C ALA A 185 -3.70 -14.38 -19.70
N VAL A 186 -3.31 -15.66 -19.89
CA VAL A 186 -2.08 -16.20 -19.26
C VAL A 186 -0.84 -15.41 -19.71
N VAL A 187 -0.71 -15.12 -21.01
CA VAL A 187 0.41 -14.33 -21.55
C VAL A 187 0.37 -12.90 -21.02
N ALA A 188 -0.81 -12.27 -21.00
CA ALA A 188 -0.98 -10.92 -20.46
C ALA A 188 -0.53 -10.82 -18.99
N LEU A 189 -0.89 -11.82 -18.18
CA LEU A 189 -0.53 -11.88 -16.76
C LEU A 189 0.96 -12.18 -16.53
N ARG A 190 1.52 -13.18 -17.22
CA ARG A 190 2.90 -13.66 -16.97
C ARG A 190 3.97 -12.82 -17.67
N GLU A 191 3.72 -12.41 -18.91
CA GLU A 191 4.76 -11.81 -19.75
C GLU A 191 4.61 -10.29 -19.88
N GLN A 192 3.38 -9.78 -19.80
CA GLN A 192 3.09 -8.36 -20.03
C GLN A 192 2.75 -7.60 -18.74
N ASN A 193 2.65 -8.30 -17.61
CA ASN A 193 2.28 -7.75 -16.30
C ASN A 193 1.00 -6.88 -16.34
N ARG A 194 0.01 -7.29 -17.16
CA ARG A 194 -1.28 -6.62 -17.31
C ARG A 194 -2.34 -7.25 -16.40
N SER A 195 -3.37 -6.48 -16.09
CA SER A 195 -4.55 -6.95 -15.36
C SER A 195 -5.30 -8.04 -16.14
N LEU A 196 -6.01 -8.91 -15.42
CA LEU A 196 -6.95 -9.87 -16.01
C LEU A 196 -8.24 -9.13 -16.35
N LEU A 197 -8.71 -9.23 -17.59
CA LEU A 197 -10.02 -8.69 -17.99
C LEU A 197 -11.07 -9.81 -18.03
N PRO A 198 -12.37 -9.50 -17.82
CA PRO A 198 -13.44 -10.50 -17.89
C PRO A 198 -13.46 -11.29 -19.19
N ALA A 199 -13.06 -10.66 -20.31
CA ALA A 199 -12.99 -11.27 -21.64
C ALA A 199 -12.10 -12.53 -21.68
N GLY A 200 -11.06 -12.58 -20.84
CA GLY A 200 -10.13 -13.70 -20.76
C GLY A 200 -10.58 -14.84 -19.84
N ILE A 201 -11.69 -14.67 -19.12
CA ILE A 201 -12.20 -15.66 -18.15
C ILE A 201 -13.09 -16.70 -18.86
N LYS A 202 -12.76 -17.97 -18.70
CA LYS A 202 -13.50 -19.12 -19.25
C LYS A 202 -14.40 -19.78 -18.23
N ALA A 203 -13.91 -19.94 -17.00
CA ALA A 203 -14.70 -20.50 -15.91
C ALA A 203 -14.38 -19.80 -14.58
N VAL A 204 -15.38 -19.83 -13.70
CA VAL A 204 -15.32 -19.29 -12.34
C VAL A 204 -15.68 -20.44 -11.42
N GLU A 205 -14.83 -20.74 -10.45
CA GLU A 205 -15.01 -21.87 -9.56
C GLU A 205 -14.75 -21.49 -8.09
N GLY A 206 -15.50 -22.12 -7.19
CA GLY A 206 -15.56 -21.74 -5.78
C GLY A 206 -16.56 -20.62 -5.52
N ASP A 207 -16.72 -20.29 -4.24
CA ASP A 207 -17.57 -19.19 -3.79
C ASP A 207 -16.73 -18.14 -3.08
N PHE A 208 -16.67 -16.97 -3.69
CA PHE A 208 -15.84 -15.87 -3.23
C PHE A 208 -16.53 -14.54 -3.53
N LYS A 209 -16.27 -13.56 -2.67
CA LYS A 209 -16.82 -12.23 -2.78
C LYS A 209 -15.81 -11.30 -3.42
N ARG A 210 -16.28 -10.12 -3.84
CA ARG A 210 -15.39 -9.01 -4.18
C ARG A 210 -14.36 -8.81 -3.07
N GLY A 211 -13.13 -8.66 -3.50
CA GLY A 211 -11.94 -8.51 -2.69
C GLY A 211 -11.28 -9.81 -2.29
N ASP A 212 -11.94 -10.98 -2.34
CA ASP A 212 -11.31 -12.25 -1.99
C ASP A 212 -10.15 -12.61 -2.92
N THR A 213 -9.21 -13.41 -2.40
CA THR A 213 -8.07 -13.92 -3.16
C THR A 213 -8.49 -15.14 -3.96
N VAL A 214 -8.20 -15.12 -5.25
CA VAL A 214 -8.50 -16.20 -6.18
C VAL A 214 -7.24 -16.65 -6.91
N ASP A 215 -7.16 -17.96 -7.15
CA ASP A 215 -6.16 -18.51 -8.04
C ASP A 215 -6.53 -18.31 -9.49
N ILE A 216 -5.57 -17.94 -10.32
CA ILE A 216 -5.77 -17.82 -11.76
C ILE A 216 -5.02 -18.97 -12.41
N VAL A 217 -5.75 -19.86 -13.07
CA VAL A 217 -5.23 -21.08 -13.69
C VAL A 217 -5.48 -21.06 -15.20
N SER A 218 -4.54 -21.64 -15.95
CA SER A 218 -4.75 -21.92 -17.37
C SER A 218 -5.80 -23.03 -17.57
N GLU A 219 -6.28 -23.19 -18.81
CA GLU A 219 -7.16 -24.31 -19.19
C GLU A 219 -6.52 -25.70 -18.93
N ALA A 220 -5.18 -25.78 -18.89
CA ALA A 220 -4.45 -27.00 -18.53
C ALA A 220 -4.37 -27.25 -17.01
N GLY A 221 -4.93 -26.37 -16.18
CA GLY A 221 -4.90 -26.44 -14.72
C GLY A 221 -3.62 -25.91 -14.08
N GLU A 222 -2.66 -25.41 -14.88
CA GLU A 222 -1.45 -24.80 -14.34
C GLU A 222 -1.75 -23.41 -13.75
N ARG A 223 -1.27 -23.15 -12.53
CA ARG A 223 -1.41 -21.85 -11.87
C ARG A 223 -0.64 -20.78 -12.63
N ALA A 224 -1.36 -19.84 -13.24
CA ALA A 224 -0.81 -18.72 -13.97
C ALA A 224 -0.46 -17.56 -13.03
N ALA A 225 -1.34 -17.24 -12.09
CA ALA A 225 -1.18 -16.15 -11.13
C ALA A 225 -2.08 -16.37 -9.89
N CYS A 226 -2.03 -15.43 -8.96
CA CYS A 226 -2.95 -15.30 -7.83
C CYS A 226 -3.27 -13.81 -7.69
N GLY A 227 -4.53 -13.47 -7.42
CA GLY A 227 -4.97 -12.08 -7.44
C GLY A 227 -6.17 -11.83 -6.55
N ILE A 228 -6.49 -10.55 -6.38
CA ILE A 228 -7.68 -10.09 -5.66
C ILE A 228 -8.78 -9.83 -6.69
N SER A 229 -9.96 -10.42 -6.49
CA SER A 229 -11.07 -10.26 -7.43
C SER A 229 -11.81 -8.93 -7.21
N ASN A 230 -12.04 -8.14 -8.26
CA ASN A 230 -12.89 -6.94 -8.20
C ASN A 230 -14.39 -7.25 -8.18
N TYR A 231 -14.76 -8.50 -8.45
CA TYR A 231 -16.15 -8.97 -8.56
C TYR A 231 -16.34 -10.28 -7.77
N SER A 232 -17.55 -10.56 -7.32
CA SER A 232 -17.88 -11.85 -6.72
C SER A 232 -17.91 -12.99 -7.75
N SER A 233 -17.88 -14.24 -7.28
CA SER A 233 -18.06 -15.44 -8.12
C SER A 233 -19.35 -15.37 -8.96
N GLN A 234 -20.42 -14.81 -8.38
CA GLN A 234 -21.74 -14.66 -8.99
C GLN A 234 -21.75 -13.57 -10.06
N GLU A 235 -21.12 -12.42 -9.79
CA GLU A 235 -20.95 -11.34 -10.77
C GLU A 235 -20.06 -11.79 -11.94
N LEU A 236 -18.92 -12.43 -11.65
CA LEU A 236 -18.03 -12.96 -12.68
C LEU A 236 -18.69 -14.04 -13.54
N ALA A 237 -19.60 -14.83 -12.97
CA ALA A 237 -20.37 -15.79 -13.77
C ALA A 237 -21.23 -15.12 -14.84
N VAL A 238 -21.65 -13.87 -14.62
CA VAL A 238 -22.43 -13.06 -15.58
C VAL A 238 -21.50 -12.38 -16.61
N ILE A 239 -20.38 -11.80 -16.17
CA ILE A 239 -19.51 -10.98 -17.04
C ILE A 239 -18.34 -11.74 -17.68
N LYS A 240 -18.12 -13.01 -17.35
CA LYS A 240 -17.05 -13.82 -17.97
C LYS A 240 -17.20 -13.86 -19.50
N GLY A 241 -16.09 -13.66 -20.21
CA GLY A 241 -16.05 -13.56 -21.66
C GLY A 241 -16.62 -12.26 -22.24
N ALA A 242 -17.16 -11.35 -21.41
CA ALA A 242 -17.62 -10.05 -21.87
C ALA A 242 -16.45 -9.06 -21.99
N ARG A 243 -16.63 -8.06 -22.85
CA ARG A 243 -15.73 -6.90 -22.91
C ARG A 243 -16.04 -5.95 -21.74
N SER A 244 -15.04 -5.22 -21.26
CA SER A 244 -15.18 -4.33 -20.11
C SER A 244 -16.28 -3.27 -20.28
N ASP A 245 -16.48 -2.77 -21.51
CA ASP A 245 -17.57 -1.84 -21.86
C ASP A 245 -18.99 -2.40 -21.67
N LYS A 246 -19.13 -3.70 -21.42
CA LYS A 246 -20.41 -4.37 -21.17
C LYS A 246 -20.70 -4.64 -19.70
N ILE A 247 -19.74 -4.45 -18.81
CA ILE A 247 -19.90 -4.81 -17.39
C ILE A 247 -21.09 -4.08 -16.77
N GLU A 248 -21.14 -2.76 -16.92
CA GLU A 248 -22.21 -1.95 -16.33
C GLU A 248 -23.58 -2.30 -16.91
N SER A 249 -23.66 -2.64 -18.20
CA SER A 249 -24.91 -3.08 -18.83
C SER A 249 -25.39 -4.46 -18.35
N LEU A 250 -24.47 -5.33 -17.93
CA LEU A 250 -24.77 -6.70 -17.50
C LEU A 250 -25.07 -6.79 -16.00
N LEU A 251 -24.40 -5.98 -15.18
CA LEU A 251 -24.53 -6.00 -13.71
C LEU A 251 -25.37 -4.84 -13.15
N GLY A 252 -25.54 -3.76 -13.92
CA GLY A 252 -26.16 -2.51 -13.46
C GLY A 252 -25.23 -1.57 -12.70
N TYR A 253 -23.95 -1.92 -12.55
CA TYR A 253 -22.89 -1.13 -11.92
C TYR A 253 -21.51 -1.66 -12.36
N GLY A 254 -20.42 -0.94 -12.03
CA GLY A 254 -19.04 -1.36 -12.33
C GLY A 254 -18.05 -0.97 -11.23
N TYR A 255 -16.99 -1.76 -11.07
CA TYR A 255 -15.90 -1.55 -10.10
C TYR A 255 -14.52 -1.38 -10.76
N GLY A 256 -14.50 -1.18 -12.08
CA GLY A 256 -13.31 -1.16 -12.92
C GLY A 256 -13.51 -2.03 -14.16
N ASP A 257 -12.53 -2.00 -15.06
CA ASP A 257 -12.57 -2.77 -16.32
C ASP A 257 -12.04 -4.20 -16.16
N GLU A 258 -11.48 -4.52 -14.98
CA GLU A 258 -10.65 -5.69 -14.68
C GLU A 258 -11.25 -6.60 -13.61
#